data_AF-A0A0D7A7R0-F1
#
_entry.id   AF-A0A0D7A7R0-F1
#
_cell.length_a   1.000
_cell.length_b   1.000
_cell.length_c   1.000
_cell.angle_alpha   90.00
_cell.angle_beta   90.00
_cell.angle_gamma   90.00
#
_symmetry.space_group_name_H-M   'P 1'
#
loop_
_entity.id
_entity.type
_entity.pdbx_description
1 polymer ?
#
loop_
_entity_poly.entity_id
_entity_poly.type
_entity_poly.pdbx_seq_one_letter_code
_entity_poly.pdbx_strand_id
1 'polypeptide(L)'
;MSQLFCACVSRSTQDQVSRDELATSFKGWEPETQALIHCIDSLLRWAIHTPVRPLPSFISEGSVAFLEDVAHAMCPHQGSGASQAIEDTYLAAALLGSSLTTRSSIPRALEIYDQICRPQAFEVQEESPA
;
A
#
# COMPACT_ATOMS: atom_id res chain seq x y z
N MET A 1 -18.84 -12.11 -9.85
CA MET A 1 -19.04 -10.77 -9.26
C MET A 1 -17.77 -10.38 -8.52
N SER A 2 -17.25 -9.22 -8.92
CA SER A 2 -16.10 -8.45 -8.45
C SER A 2 -15.16 -9.04 -7.39
N GLN A 3 -13.94 -9.37 -7.83
CA GLN A 3 -12.73 -9.08 -7.06
C GLN A 3 -11.84 -8.19 -7.94
N LEU A 4 -12.04 -6.87 -7.83
CA LEU A 4 -10.97 -5.92 -8.07
C LEU A 4 -10.40 -5.58 -6.68
N PHE A 5 -9.35 -6.31 -6.30
CA PHE A 5 -8.39 -5.81 -5.33
C PHE A 5 -7.16 -5.46 -6.18
N CYS A 6 -6.89 -4.17 -6.35
CA CYS A 6 -5.65 -3.72 -6.94
C CYS A 6 -4.55 -3.93 -5.90
N ALA A 7 -3.87 -5.06 -5.99
CA ALA A 7 -2.54 -5.27 -5.45
C ALA A 7 -1.82 -6.12 -6.49
N CYS A 8 -0.57 -5.80 -6.80
CA CYS A 8 0.25 -6.56 -7.72
C CYS A 8 0.59 -7.94 -7.10
N VAL A 9 -0.38 -8.85 -7.06
CA VAL A 9 -0.29 -10.15 -6.39
C VAL A 9 -0.49 -11.23 -7.44
N SER A 10 0.60 -11.68 -8.03
CA SER A 10 0.59 -12.91 -8.82
C SER A 10 0.44 -14.11 -7.87
N ARG A 11 -0.12 -15.23 -8.34
CA ARG A 11 -0.17 -16.51 -7.59
C ARG A 11 1.19 -16.99 -7.06
N SER A 12 2.29 -16.41 -7.53
CA SER A 12 3.66 -16.74 -7.09
C SER A 12 4.05 -16.13 -5.74
N THR A 13 3.23 -15.26 -5.14
CA THR A 13 3.52 -14.63 -3.83
C THR A 13 2.66 -15.19 -2.69
N GLN A 14 1.89 -16.24 -2.96
CA GLN A 14 1.01 -16.91 -2.01
C GLN A 14 1.30 -18.40 -1.94
N ASP A 15 1.52 -18.89 -0.73
CA ASP A 15 1.61 -20.32 -0.46
C ASP A 15 0.43 -20.78 0.38
N GLN A 16 -0.13 -21.93 0.04
CA GLN A 16 -0.99 -22.64 0.98
C GLN A 16 -0.14 -23.23 2.09
N VAL A 17 -0.53 -23.00 3.33
CA VAL A 17 0.24 -23.42 4.51
C VAL A 17 -0.62 -24.32 5.39
N SER A 18 -0.01 -25.35 5.96
CA SER A 18 -0.70 -26.23 6.90
C SER A 18 -0.88 -25.54 8.25
N ARG A 19 -1.95 -25.90 8.97
CA ARG A 19 -2.18 -25.41 10.33
C ARG A 19 -1.03 -25.79 11.27
N ASP A 20 -0.48 -27.00 11.13
CA ASP A 20 0.61 -27.50 11.97
C ASP A 20 1.92 -26.72 11.75
N GLU A 21 2.19 -26.31 10.51
CA GLU A 21 3.32 -25.43 10.20
C GLU A 21 3.16 -24.08 10.91
N LEU A 22 1.99 -23.45 10.81
CA LEU A 22 1.71 -22.19 11.49
C LEU A 22 1.79 -22.34 13.02
N ALA A 23 1.17 -23.37 13.59
CA ALA A 23 1.21 -23.64 15.02
C ALA A 23 2.65 -23.83 15.54
N THR A 24 3.52 -24.46 14.73
CA THR A 24 4.94 -24.63 15.04
C THR A 24 5.68 -23.30 15.06
N SER A 25 5.38 -22.37 14.14
CA SER A 25 5.97 -21.02 14.15
C SER A 25 5.64 -20.22 15.42
N PHE A 26 4.50 -20.50 16.05
CA PHE A 26 4.05 -19.86 17.29
C PHE A 26 4.21 -20.75 18.54
N LYS A 27 5.09 -21.77 18.48
CA LYS A 27 5.34 -22.65 19.63
C LYS A 27 5.85 -21.85 20.83
N GLY A 28 5.23 -22.03 21.98
CA GLY A 28 5.60 -21.36 23.24
C GLY A 28 4.83 -20.07 23.52
N TRP A 29 3.98 -19.63 22.57
CA TRP A 29 3.00 -18.57 22.82
C TRP A 29 1.83 -19.09 23.67
N GLU A 30 1.01 -18.16 24.13
CA GLU A 30 -0.13 -18.40 25.01
C GLU A 30 -1.17 -19.34 24.38
N PRO A 31 -1.91 -20.11 25.19
CA PRO A 31 -2.95 -21.03 24.70
C PRO A 31 -3.99 -20.36 23.78
N GLU A 32 -4.29 -19.08 23.98
CA GLU A 32 -5.22 -18.29 23.18
C GLU A 32 -4.74 -18.14 21.73
N THR A 33 -3.43 -17.92 21.52
CA THR A 33 -2.83 -17.85 20.17
C THR A 33 -2.99 -19.19 19.45
N GLN A 34 -2.75 -20.29 20.14
CA GLN A 34 -2.93 -21.63 19.59
C GLN A 34 -4.41 -21.90 19.28
N ALA A 35 -5.33 -21.53 20.17
CA ALA A 35 -6.76 -21.65 19.94
C ALA A 35 -7.21 -20.85 18.70
N LEU A 36 -6.72 -19.63 18.50
CA LEU A 36 -6.99 -18.83 17.31
C LEU A 36 -6.51 -19.52 16.02
N ILE A 37 -5.29 -20.08 16.02
CA ILE A 37 -4.75 -20.84 14.87
C ILE A 37 -5.65 -22.04 14.53
N HIS A 38 -6.19 -22.73 15.55
CA HIS A 38 -7.09 -23.86 15.35
C HIS A 38 -8.46 -23.49 14.78
N CYS A 39 -8.88 -22.23 14.88
CA CYS A 39 -10.12 -21.73 14.30
C CYS A 39 -10.01 -21.36 12.80
N ILE A 40 -8.81 -21.41 12.20
CA ILE A 40 -8.62 -21.00 10.80
C ILE A 40 -8.87 -22.20 9.87
N ASP A 41 -9.82 -22.04 8.95
CA ASP A 41 -10.22 -23.10 7.99
C ASP A 41 -9.25 -23.25 6.80
N SER A 42 -8.74 -22.13 6.28
CA SER A 42 -7.81 -22.09 5.14
C SER A 42 -6.73 -21.04 5.39
N LEU A 43 -5.48 -21.45 5.21
CA LEU A 43 -4.31 -20.63 5.53
C LEU A 43 -3.49 -20.32 4.28
N LEU A 44 -3.39 -19.02 3.99
CA LEU A 44 -2.49 -18.50 2.98
C LEU A 44 -1.37 -17.72 3.65
N ARG A 45 -0.12 -18.02 3.29
CA ARG A 45 1.03 -17.18 3.62
C ARG A 45 1.32 -16.24 2.47
N TRP A 46 1.48 -14.96 2.80
CA TRP A 46 1.76 -13.90 1.84
C TRP A 46 3.12 -13.32 2.13
N ALA A 47 3.96 -13.21 1.10
CA ALA A 47 5.20 -12.45 1.20
C ALA A 47 4.86 -10.96 1.25
N ILE A 48 5.34 -10.26 2.28
CA ILE A 48 5.23 -8.80 2.37
C ILE A 48 6.35 -8.20 1.52
N HIS A 49 5.96 -7.44 0.50
CA HIS A 49 6.88 -6.78 -0.40
C HIS A 49 6.75 -5.26 -0.25
N THR A 50 7.88 -4.59 -0.07
CA THR A 50 7.96 -3.14 -0.04
C THR A 50 9.13 -2.64 -0.88
N PRO A 51 9.08 -1.38 -1.36
CA PRO A 51 10.18 -0.77 -2.08
C PRO A 51 11.42 -0.71 -1.20
N VAL A 52 12.58 -1.08 -1.76
CA VAL A 52 13.88 -0.93 -1.07
C VAL A 52 14.22 0.55 -0.84
N ARG A 53 13.71 1.44 -1.70
CA ARG A 53 13.88 2.88 -1.58
C ARG A 53 12.60 3.59 -2.03
N PRO A 54 12.23 4.72 -1.39
CA PRO A 54 11.12 5.54 -1.85
C PRO A 54 11.36 6.14 -3.25
N LEU A 55 10.27 6.39 -4.00
CA LEU A 55 10.36 6.97 -5.35
C LEU A 55 10.74 8.45 -5.31
N PRO A 56 11.81 8.92 -6.00
CA PRO A 56 12.25 10.31 -5.88
C PRO A 56 11.21 11.37 -6.32
N SER A 57 10.19 10.96 -7.08
CA SER A 57 9.07 11.78 -7.55
C SER A 57 7.85 10.88 -7.81
N PHE A 58 6.65 11.37 -7.49
CA PHE A 58 5.37 10.77 -7.84
C PHE A 58 4.86 11.22 -9.21
N ILE A 59 5.61 12.05 -9.92
CA ILE A 59 5.29 12.48 -11.27
C ILE A 59 6.42 12.12 -12.24
N SER A 60 6.07 11.83 -13.49
CA SER A 60 7.03 11.69 -14.57
C SER A 60 6.90 12.84 -15.57
N GLU A 61 7.75 12.86 -16.60
CA GLU A 61 7.64 13.85 -17.67
C GLU A 61 6.25 13.87 -18.30
N GLY A 62 5.76 15.07 -18.61
CA GLY A 62 4.46 15.29 -19.22
C GLY A 62 3.33 15.46 -18.18
N SER A 63 2.32 14.61 -18.24
CA SER A 63 1.11 14.69 -17.40
C SER A 63 0.72 13.33 -16.83
N VAL A 64 1.73 12.62 -16.31
CA VAL A 64 1.58 11.29 -15.70
C VAL A 64 1.97 11.39 -14.23
N ALA A 65 1.10 10.88 -13.37
CA ALA A 65 1.31 10.79 -11.94
C ALA A 65 1.15 9.33 -11.48
N PHE A 66 1.95 8.94 -10.50
CA PHE A 66 1.84 7.71 -9.73
C PHE A 66 1.08 8.01 -8.45
N LEU A 67 0.13 7.15 -8.10
CA LEU A 67 -0.66 7.26 -6.88
C LEU A 67 -0.64 5.91 -6.15
N GLU A 68 -1.00 5.93 -4.87
CA GLU A 68 -1.25 4.73 -4.07
C GLU A 68 -0.01 3.79 -4.01
N ASP A 69 -0.19 2.47 -3.99
CA ASP A 69 0.90 1.49 -3.90
C ASP A 69 1.99 1.66 -4.98
N VAL A 70 1.65 2.19 -6.16
CA VAL A 70 2.65 2.47 -7.20
C VAL A 70 3.59 3.59 -6.75
N ALA A 71 3.05 4.58 -6.06
CA ALA A 71 3.82 5.69 -5.52
C ALA A 71 4.54 5.31 -4.21
N HIS A 72 3.86 4.56 -3.32
CA HIS A 72 4.25 4.43 -1.92
C HIS A 72 3.87 3.12 -1.23
N ALA A 73 3.90 1.98 -1.92
CA ALA A 73 3.75 0.68 -1.26
C ALA A 73 4.59 0.56 0.04
N MET A 74 4.01 0.05 1.12
CA MET A 74 4.61 0.07 2.47
C MET A 74 4.23 -1.16 3.29
N CYS A 75 4.93 -1.40 4.40
CA CYS A 75 4.59 -2.51 5.28
C CYS A 75 3.24 -2.22 5.96
N PRO A 76 2.41 -3.25 6.20
CA PRO A 76 1.06 -3.05 6.73
C PRO A 76 1.02 -2.78 8.24
N HIS A 77 2.17 -2.64 8.91
CA HIS A 77 2.27 -2.59 10.38
C HIS A 77 1.44 -1.47 11.02
N GLN A 78 1.30 -0.33 10.34
CA GLN A 78 0.47 0.78 10.79
C GLN A 78 -0.96 0.76 10.20
N GLY A 79 -1.23 -0.06 9.19
CA GLY A 79 -2.52 -0.09 8.50
C GLY A 79 -2.82 1.17 7.65
N SER A 80 -1.82 2.00 7.38
CA SER A 80 -1.99 3.34 6.78
C SER A 80 -1.94 3.41 5.25
N GLY A 81 -1.66 2.30 4.55
CA GLY A 81 -1.53 2.32 3.08
C GLY A 81 -2.83 2.73 2.39
N ALA A 82 -3.97 2.16 2.83
CA ALA A 82 -5.27 2.46 2.24
C ALA A 82 -5.75 3.89 2.54
N SER A 83 -5.48 4.42 3.74
CA SER A 83 -5.86 5.80 4.06
C SER A 83 -5.06 6.80 3.22
N GLN A 84 -3.76 6.55 3.01
CA GLN A 84 -2.92 7.41 2.16
C GLN A 84 -3.33 7.35 0.69
N ALA A 85 -3.73 6.18 0.18
CA ALA A 85 -4.31 6.06 -1.16
C ALA A 85 -5.57 6.93 -1.34
N ILE A 86 -6.43 7.00 -0.31
CA ILE A 86 -7.61 7.86 -0.30
C ILE A 86 -7.22 9.35 -0.27
N GLU A 87 -6.24 9.73 0.55
CA GLU A 87 -5.74 11.11 0.64
C GLU A 87 -5.12 11.58 -0.67
N ASP A 88 -4.30 10.73 -1.31
CA ASP A 88 -3.73 10.96 -2.63
C ASP A 88 -4.81 11.24 -3.66
N THR A 89 -5.79 10.34 -3.75
CA THR A 89 -6.89 10.44 -4.71
C THR A 89 -7.72 11.69 -4.46
N TYR A 90 -8.01 12.00 -3.20
CA TYR A 90 -8.74 13.21 -2.83
C TYR A 90 -8.00 14.48 -3.29
N LEU A 91 -6.70 14.60 -2.98
CA LEU A 91 -5.92 15.76 -3.35
C LEU A 91 -5.78 15.89 -4.87
N ALA A 92 -5.43 14.80 -5.56
CA ALA A 92 -5.31 14.79 -7.01
C ALA A 92 -6.62 15.18 -7.69
N ALA A 93 -7.75 14.61 -7.25
CA ALA A 93 -9.08 14.95 -7.76
C ALA A 93 -9.44 16.41 -7.50
N ALA A 94 -9.15 16.95 -6.31
CA ALA A 94 -9.42 18.34 -5.98
C ALA A 94 -8.61 19.31 -6.85
N LEU A 95 -7.32 19.01 -7.05
CA LEU A 95 -6.44 19.82 -7.89
C LEU A 95 -6.84 19.76 -9.36
N LEU A 96 -7.11 18.57 -9.90
CA LEU A 96 -7.47 18.39 -11.30
C LEU A 96 -8.91 18.83 -11.63
N GLY A 97 -9.83 18.72 -10.67
CA GLY A 97 -11.23 19.12 -10.80
C GLY A 97 -11.49 20.61 -10.51
N SER A 98 -10.50 21.35 -10.03
CA SER A 98 -10.60 22.78 -9.76
C SER A 98 -10.93 23.56 -11.04
N SER A 99 -11.82 24.56 -10.94
CA SER A 99 -12.12 25.48 -12.05
C SER A 99 -10.92 26.34 -12.46
N LEU A 100 -9.87 26.39 -11.63
CA LEU A 100 -8.61 27.07 -11.93
C LEU A 100 -7.65 26.20 -12.76
N THR A 101 -7.90 24.88 -12.84
CA THR A 101 -7.04 23.96 -13.55
C THR A 101 -7.42 23.86 -15.02
N THR A 102 -6.49 24.24 -15.88
CA THR A 102 -6.57 24.11 -17.33
C THR A 102 -5.63 23.02 -17.81
N ARG A 103 -5.79 22.57 -19.06
CA ARG A 103 -4.89 21.56 -19.65
C ARG A 103 -3.41 21.95 -19.58
N SER A 104 -3.10 23.24 -19.75
CA SER A 104 -1.72 23.75 -19.66
C SER A 104 -1.19 23.83 -18.22
N SER A 105 -2.07 23.85 -17.22
CA SER A 105 -1.65 23.90 -15.80
C SER A 105 -1.69 22.53 -15.11
N ILE A 106 -2.03 21.45 -15.81
CA ILE A 106 -1.97 20.07 -15.27
C ILE A 106 -0.59 19.75 -14.68
N PRO A 107 0.55 20.02 -15.36
CA PRO A 107 1.86 19.74 -14.77
C PRO A 107 2.05 20.44 -13.42
N ARG A 108 1.59 21.69 -13.30
CA ARG A 108 1.66 22.43 -12.05
C ARG A 108 0.75 21.85 -10.96
N ALA A 109 -0.43 21.38 -11.31
CA ALA A 109 -1.32 20.68 -10.37
C ALA A 109 -0.67 19.38 -9.86
N LEU A 110 -0.04 18.61 -10.74
CA LEU A 110 0.66 17.38 -10.38
C LEU A 110 1.92 17.63 -9.53
N GLU A 111 2.65 18.74 -9.77
CA GLU A 111 3.75 19.17 -8.89
C GLU A 111 3.28 19.48 -7.47
N ILE A 112 2.11 20.13 -7.33
CA ILE A 112 1.54 20.41 -6.00
C ILE A 112 1.16 19.10 -5.30
N TYR A 113 0.56 18.15 -6.04
CA TYR A 113 0.28 16.81 -5.53
C TYR A 113 1.57 16.12 -5.03
N ASP A 114 2.63 16.07 -5.84
CA ASP A 114 3.92 15.45 -5.45
C ASP A 114 4.50 16.11 -4.19
N GLN A 115 4.50 17.44 -4.12
CA GLN A 115 5.07 18.19 -3.00
C GLN A 115 4.35 17.96 -1.67
N ILE A 116 3.06 17.60 -1.70
CA ILE A 116 2.25 17.38 -0.51
C ILE A 116 2.25 15.90 -0.12
N CYS A 117 1.94 15.01 -1.06
CA CYS A 117 1.74 13.59 -0.75
C CYS A 117 3.04 12.83 -0.53
N ARG A 118 4.10 13.13 -1.30
CA ARG A 118 5.35 12.35 -1.25
C ARG A 118 6.07 12.40 0.10
N PRO A 119 6.23 13.57 0.76
CA PRO A 119 6.88 13.61 2.08
C PRO A 119 6.09 12.82 3.13
N GLN A 120 4.76 12.93 3.14
CA GLN A 120 3.90 12.21 4.08
C GLN A 120 3.99 10.69 3.87
N ALA A 121 3.95 10.26 2.62
CA ALA A 121 4.08 8.86 2.23
C ALA A 121 5.40 8.24 2.70
N PHE A 122 6.49 9.02 2.64
CA PHE A 122 7.80 8.54 3.06
C PHE A 122 7.92 8.41 4.57
N GLU A 123 7.38 9.38 5.32
CA GLU A 123 7.36 9.31 6.77
C GLU A 123 6.67 8.02 7.24
N VAL A 124 5.49 7.71 6.67
CA VAL A 124 4.77 6.49 7.02
C VAL A 124 5.51 5.22 6.58
N GLN A 125 6.18 5.23 5.43
CA GLN A 125 7.03 4.13 4.98
C GLN A 125 8.20 3.87 5.96
N GLU A 126 8.88 4.91 6.42
CA GLU A 126 10.00 4.81 7.35
C GLU A 126 9.56 4.33 8.75
N GLU A 127 8.39 4.79 9.21
CA GLU A 127 7.81 4.36 10.49
C GLU A 127 7.11 2.99 10.43
N SER A 128 7.03 2.39 9.23
CA SER A 128 6.52 1.04 8.99
C SER A 128 7.64 0.11 8.51
N PRO A 129 8.69 -0.14 9.32
CA PRO A 129 9.81 -0.97 8.89
C PRO A 129 9.36 -2.42 8.62
N ALA A 130 10.10 -3.13 7.76
CA ALA A 130 9.89 -4.55 7.49
C ALA A 130 10.30 -5.45 8.67
#